data_AF-A0AAD2CHC8-F1
#
_entry.id   AF-A0AAD2CHC8-F1
#
_cell.length_a   1.000
_cell.length_b   1.000
_cell.length_c   1.000
_cell.angle_alpha   90.00
_cell.angle_beta   90.00
_cell.angle_gamma   90.00
#
_symmetry.space_group_name_H-M   'P 1'
#
loop_
_entity.id
_entity.type
_entity.pdbx_description
1 polymer ?
#
loop_
_entity_poly.entity_id
_entity_poly.type
_entity_poly.pdbx_seq_one_letter_code
_entity_poly.pdbx_strand_id
1 'polypeptide(L)'
;MVICGIDNVTLFQGRTQAERIAYKIFSDDFTTTMDSTIDELNQQFKTLAGLTIAQGQIRLMPAIKNNIRTFIQWCRDKICMGRDPSTTPFPVVDAAKLLRRMKTHKQYVYGSKLMLQQALLQDFTNDVHWEDWCPTFKNYLRTIPGRDGVPLSYIVRMNDAGMLTLHKDFLETYVNMAPHVGKAYVMDNAKVLVLLSNFIVGNTKAEAILQAINIAGNGREAFNALRTHYEGEGIQPKMNWSMFEQMLKKAYATCDKHQGREVHSDAMKLRSLQNKVTAPFLQLNKMAIDTEVDDFHDSITNLPNCSERKVSPGNQQCNR
;
A
#
# COMPACT_ATOMS: atom_id res chain seq x y z
N MET A 1 -23.99 -11.99 1.17
CA MET A 1 -24.36 -13.35 1.63
C MET A 1 -24.86 -14.25 0.51
N VAL A 2 -25.74 -13.80 -0.40
CA VAL A 2 -26.20 -14.59 -1.56
C VAL A 2 -25.05 -15.19 -2.37
N ILE A 3 -24.04 -14.37 -2.67
CA ILE A 3 -22.82 -14.75 -3.39
C ILE A 3 -22.05 -15.90 -2.68
N CYS A 4 -22.20 -16.07 -1.35
CA CYS A 4 -21.60 -17.18 -0.62
C CYS A 4 -22.35 -18.51 -0.79
N GLY A 5 -23.47 -18.53 -1.51
CA GLY A 5 -24.34 -19.70 -1.74
C GLY A 5 -25.46 -19.85 -0.72
N ILE A 6 -25.83 -18.79 0.01
CA ILE A 6 -26.96 -18.81 0.94
C ILE A 6 -28.25 -18.53 0.18
N ASP A 7 -29.31 -19.27 0.53
CA ASP A 7 -30.65 -19.09 -0.05
C ASP A 7 -31.16 -17.65 0.09
N ASN A 8 -31.66 -17.12 -1.03
CA ASN A 8 -32.22 -15.78 -1.15
C ASN A 8 -33.66 -15.79 -1.66
N VAL A 9 -34.34 -16.93 -1.59
CA VAL A 9 -35.71 -17.06 -2.09
C VAL A 9 -36.67 -17.37 -0.96
N THR A 10 -36.32 -18.28 -0.05
CA THR A 10 -37.23 -18.70 1.02
C THR A 10 -37.30 -17.63 2.11
N LEU A 11 -38.50 -17.09 2.32
CA LEU A 11 -38.74 -16.09 3.34
C LEU A 11 -39.11 -16.72 4.68
N PHE A 12 -38.53 -16.17 5.74
CA PHE A 12 -38.95 -16.40 7.11
C PHE A 12 -39.11 -15.04 7.80
N GLN A 13 -40.34 -14.73 8.26
CA GLN A 13 -40.67 -13.43 8.84
C GLN A 13 -40.28 -12.25 7.93
N GLY A 14 -40.56 -12.39 6.62
CA GLY A 14 -40.29 -11.34 5.63
C GLY A 14 -38.82 -11.16 5.23
N ARG A 15 -37.90 -12.02 5.70
CA ARG A 15 -36.48 -11.97 5.31
C ARG A 15 -35.99 -13.31 4.77
N THR A 16 -35.09 -13.28 3.79
CA THR A 16 -34.42 -14.48 3.27
C THR A 16 -33.38 -14.99 4.26
N GLN A 17 -32.87 -16.22 4.06
CA GLN A 17 -31.77 -16.71 4.89
C GLN A 17 -30.51 -15.84 4.75
N ALA A 18 -30.23 -15.36 3.53
CA ALA A 18 -29.10 -14.50 3.25
C ALA A 18 -29.18 -13.16 4.02
N GLU A 19 -30.35 -12.52 4.01
CA GLU A 19 -30.62 -11.28 4.76
C GLU A 19 -30.55 -11.51 6.28
N ARG A 20 -31.10 -12.63 6.77
CA ARG A 20 -31.06 -12.97 8.19
C ARG A 20 -29.64 -13.20 8.68
N ILE A 21 -28.77 -13.84 7.88
CA ILE A 21 -27.36 -14.00 8.23
C ILE A 21 -26.63 -12.65 8.19
N ALA A 22 -26.83 -11.85 7.13
CA ALA A 22 -26.21 -10.54 7.01
C ALA A 22 -26.54 -9.65 8.23
N TYR A 23 -27.81 -9.59 8.61
CA TYR A 23 -28.27 -8.82 9.77
C TYR A 23 -27.81 -9.43 11.10
N LYS A 24 -28.06 -10.73 11.35
CA LYS A 24 -27.83 -11.31 12.70
C LYS A 24 -26.36 -11.50 13.04
N ILE A 25 -25.53 -11.79 12.05
CA ILE A 25 -24.10 -12.04 12.27
C ILE A 25 -23.29 -10.77 12.07
N PHE A 26 -23.58 -10.00 11.01
CA PHE A 26 -22.76 -8.87 10.59
C PHE A 26 -23.43 -7.51 10.79
N SER A 27 -24.65 -7.45 11.35
CA SER A 27 -25.41 -6.21 11.51
C SER A 27 -25.58 -5.41 10.21
N ASP A 28 -25.58 -6.09 9.06
CA ASP A 28 -25.55 -5.48 7.72
C ASP A 28 -24.41 -4.48 7.50
N ASP A 29 -23.32 -4.61 8.26
CA ASP A 29 -22.15 -3.75 8.18
C ASP A 29 -20.87 -4.58 7.96
N PHE A 30 -20.14 -4.26 6.89
CA PHE A 30 -18.86 -4.90 6.56
C PHE A 30 -17.80 -4.69 7.64
N THR A 31 -17.83 -3.61 8.42
CA THR A 31 -16.82 -3.33 9.45
C THR A 31 -16.85 -4.34 10.59
N THR A 32 -18.02 -4.95 10.88
CA THR A 32 -18.16 -5.98 11.92
C THR A 32 -17.36 -7.26 11.60
N THR A 33 -16.97 -7.46 10.33
CA THR A 33 -16.09 -8.56 9.92
C THR A 33 -14.67 -8.42 10.47
N MET A 34 -14.23 -7.22 10.86
CA MET A 34 -12.92 -7.01 11.48
C MET A 34 -12.83 -7.73 12.81
N ASP A 35 -13.86 -7.60 13.64
CA ASP A 35 -13.88 -8.14 15.00
C ASP A 35 -14.38 -9.59 15.09
N SER A 36 -15.02 -10.10 14.02
CA SER A 36 -15.59 -11.45 14.00
C SER A 36 -14.50 -12.54 14.05
N THR A 37 -14.38 -13.27 15.16
CA THR A 37 -13.47 -14.43 15.22
C THR A 37 -14.07 -15.67 14.54
N ILE A 38 -13.23 -16.60 14.12
CA ILE A 38 -13.70 -17.87 13.51
C ILE A 38 -14.51 -18.68 14.53
N ASP A 39 -14.15 -18.59 15.82
CA ASP A 39 -14.79 -19.37 16.88
C ASP A 39 -16.17 -18.80 17.23
N GLU A 40 -16.32 -17.47 17.31
CA GLU A 40 -17.62 -16.81 17.44
C GLU A 40 -18.51 -17.11 16.23
N LEU A 41 -17.95 -17.05 15.01
CA LEU A 41 -18.69 -17.38 13.80
C LEU A 41 -19.19 -18.83 13.82
N ASN A 42 -18.34 -19.77 14.24
CA ASN A 42 -18.73 -21.17 14.40
C ASN A 42 -19.83 -21.33 15.45
N GLN A 43 -19.77 -20.58 16.55
CA GLN A 43 -20.80 -20.60 17.59
C GLN A 43 -22.12 -20.03 17.08
N GLN A 44 -22.11 -18.92 16.35
CA GLN A 44 -23.30 -18.35 15.72
C GLN A 44 -23.92 -19.32 14.70
N PHE A 45 -23.12 -20.01 13.90
CA PHE A 45 -23.62 -21.06 12.99
C PHE A 45 -24.27 -22.22 13.75
N LYS A 46 -23.70 -22.64 14.90
CA LYS A 46 -24.32 -23.66 15.75
C LYS A 46 -25.65 -23.19 16.32
N THR A 47 -25.71 -21.94 16.82
CA THR A 47 -26.95 -21.34 17.32
C THR A 47 -28.05 -21.35 16.26
N LEU A 48 -27.74 -20.88 15.04
CA LEU A 48 -28.71 -20.87 13.93
C LEU A 48 -29.16 -22.27 13.50
N ALA A 49 -28.27 -23.26 13.56
CA ALA A 49 -28.58 -24.64 13.26
C ALA A 49 -29.39 -25.33 14.37
N GLY A 50 -29.27 -24.87 15.62
CA GLY A 50 -29.98 -25.41 16.78
C GLY A 50 -31.42 -24.94 16.94
N LEU A 51 -31.82 -23.86 16.27
CA LEU A 51 -33.20 -23.38 16.27
C LEU A 51 -34.17 -24.42 15.68
N THR A 52 -35.45 -24.36 16.07
CA THR A 52 -36.51 -25.13 15.42
C THR A 52 -36.89 -24.54 14.06
N ILE A 53 -37.59 -25.31 13.22
CA ILE A 53 -38.08 -24.82 11.92
C ILE A 53 -38.99 -23.60 12.11
N ALA A 54 -39.88 -23.63 13.10
CA ALA A 54 -40.77 -22.52 13.44
C ALA A 54 -40.03 -21.27 13.93
N GLN A 55 -38.83 -21.42 14.49
CA GLN A 55 -37.94 -20.31 14.88
C GLN A 55 -37.03 -19.86 13.73
N GLY A 56 -37.16 -20.47 12.55
CA GLY A 56 -36.40 -20.14 11.35
C GLY A 56 -34.99 -20.71 11.37
N GLN A 57 -34.84 -22.00 11.68
CA GLN A 57 -33.57 -22.73 11.59
C GLN A 57 -32.83 -22.45 10.28
N ILE A 58 -31.50 -22.28 10.37
CA ILE A 58 -30.62 -22.19 9.20
C ILE A 58 -29.50 -23.21 9.34
N ARG A 59 -29.46 -24.19 8.44
CA ARG A 59 -28.41 -25.21 8.38
C ARG A 59 -27.47 -24.94 7.21
N LEU A 60 -26.25 -24.49 7.53
CA LEU A 60 -25.24 -24.19 6.53
C LEU A 60 -24.35 -25.40 6.24
N MET A 61 -24.24 -25.74 4.96
CA MET A 61 -23.30 -26.75 4.47
C MET A 61 -21.84 -26.29 4.65
N PRO A 62 -20.87 -27.21 4.79
CA PRO A 62 -19.45 -26.86 4.98
C PRO A 62 -18.89 -25.92 3.90
N ALA A 63 -19.28 -26.11 2.63
CA ALA A 63 -18.84 -25.25 1.52
C ALA A 63 -19.32 -23.79 1.71
N ILE A 64 -20.58 -23.59 2.09
CA ILE A 64 -21.14 -22.25 2.35
C ILE A 64 -20.42 -21.60 3.55
N LYS A 65 -20.17 -22.36 4.62
CA LYS A 65 -19.40 -21.87 5.78
C LYS A 65 -17.99 -21.41 5.37
N ASN A 66 -17.33 -22.13 4.45
CA ASN A 66 -16.04 -21.72 3.90
C ASN A 66 -16.15 -20.43 3.07
N ASN A 67 -17.18 -20.30 2.23
CA ASN A 67 -17.42 -19.07 1.46
C ASN A 67 -17.67 -17.84 2.35
N ILE A 68 -18.33 -18.02 3.50
CA ILE A 68 -18.52 -16.93 4.47
C ILE A 68 -17.18 -16.56 5.12
N ARG A 69 -16.34 -17.53 5.49
CA ARG A 69 -15.00 -17.25 6.04
C ARG A 69 -14.10 -16.52 5.05
N THR A 70 -14.16 -16.89 3.78
CA THR A 70 -13.36 -16.23 2.73
C THR A 70 -13.91 -14.84 2.42
N PHE A 71 -15.22 -14.65 2.48
CA PHE A 71 -15.85 -13.32 2.44
C PHE A 71 -15.37 -12.42 3.58
N ILE A 72 -15.34 -12.92 4.83
CA ILE A 72 -14.80 -12.17 5.98
C ILE A 72 -13.35 -11.77 5.73
N GLN A 73 -12.51 -12.70 5.28
CA GLN A 73 -11.12 -12.38 4.97
C GLN A 73 -11.01 -11.32 3.87
N TRP A 74 -11.81 -11.42 2.81
CA TRP A 74 -11.81 -10.41 1.75
C TRP A 74 -12.26 -9.03 2.24
N CYS A 75 -13.25 -8.95 3.13
CA CYS A 75 -13.65 -7.69 3.75
C CYS A 75 -12.51 -7.09 4.57
N ARG A 76 -11.83 -7.92 5.38
CA ARG A 76 -10.64 -7.51 6.15
C ARG A 76 -9.54 -6.98 5.24
N ASP A 77 -9.21 -7.69 4.16
CA ASP A 77 -8.22 -7.25 3.19
C ASP A 77 -8.58 -5.85 2.64
N LYS A 78 -9.85 -5.62 2.28
CA LYS A 78 -10.33 -4.34 1.77
C LYS A 78 -10.20 -3.23 2.81
N ILE A 79 -10.70 -3.45 4.02
CA ILE A 79 -10.68 -2.47 5.11
C ILE A 79 -9.24 -2.15 5.53
N CYS A 80 -8.38 -3.15 5.71
CA CYS A 80 -6.97 -2.96 6.03
C CYS A 80 -6.20 -2.15 4.96
N MET A 81 -6.66 -2.19 3.70
CA MET A 81 -6.10 -1.40 2.60
C MET A 81 -6.82 -0.04 2.39
N GLY A 82 -7.71 0.36 3.32
CA GLY A 82 -8.48 1.60 3.22
C GLY A 82 -9.50 1.62 2.09
N ARG A 83 -9.98 0.45 1.64
CA ARG A 83 -10.95 0.30 0.55
C ARG A 83 -12.30 -0.06 1.11
N ASP A 84 -13.36 0.55 0.59
CA ASP A 84 -14.73 0.20 0.93
C ASP A 84 -15.13 -1.14 0.26
N PRO A 85 -15.46 -2.19 1.04
CA PRO A 85 -15.93 -3.47 0.50
C PRO A 85 -17.22 -3.35 -0.32
N SER A 86 -18.07 -2.34 -0.09
CA SER A 86 -19.33 -2.15 -0.84
C SER A 86 -19.10 -1.88 -2.33
N THR A 87 -17.93 -1.32 -2.69
CA THR A 87 -17.62 -0.83 -4.03
C THR A 87 -17.07 -1.89 -4.98
N THR A 88 -16.77 -3.11 -4.49
CA THR A 88 -16.22 -4.18 -5.31
C THR A 88 -16.96 -5.48 -5.04
N PRO A 89 -17.34 -6.27 -6.04
CA PRO A 89 -17.94 -7.58 -5.79
C PRO A 89 -16.95 -8.54 -5.13
N PHE A 90 -17.44 -9.37 -4.21
CA PHE A 90 -16.67 -10.44 -3.57
C PHE A 90 -16.31 -11.54 -4.60
N PRO A 91 -15.02 -11.82 -4.86
CA PRO A 91 -14.61 -12.82 -5.84
C PRO A 91 -14.60 -14.22 -5.22
N VAL A 92 -15.74 -14.93 -5.27
CA VAL A 92 -15.87 -16.30 -4.73
C VAL A 92 -14.84 -17.26 -5.32
N VAL A 93 -14.44 -17.05 -6.57
CA VAL A 93 -13.41 -17.83 -7.28
C VAL A 93 -12.06 -17.83 -6.55
N ASP A 94 -11.77 -16.79 -5.76
CA ASP A 94 -10.53 -16.66 -4.98
C ASP A 94 -10.62 -17.30 -3.59
N ALA A 95 -11.70 -18.03 -3.27
CA ALA A 95 -11.94 -18.60 -1.95
C ALA A 95 -10.73 -19.40 -1.39
N ALA A 96 -10.09 -20.24 -2.20
CA ALA A 96 -8.93 -21.02 -1.76
C ALA A 96 -7.74 -20.12 -1.35
N LYS A 97 -7.47 -19.06 -2.14
CA LYS A 97 -6.41 -18.08 -1.88
C LYS A 97 -6.70 -17.28 -0.61
N LEU A 98 -7.94 -16.84 -0.45
CA LEU A 98 -8.39 -16.10 0.73
C LEU A 98 -8.35 -16.96 2.00
N LEU A 99 -8.72 -18.25 1.91
CA LEU A 99 -8.66 -19.15 3.05
C LEU A 99 -7.21 -19.40 3.48
N ARG A 100 -6.28 -19.56 2.53
CA ARG A 100 -4.85 -19.65 2.82
C ARG A 100 -4.34 -18.38 3.48
N ARG A 101 -4.70 -17.20 2.95
CA ARG A 101 -4.34 -15.89 3.52
C ARG A 101 -4.85 -15.74 4.95
N MET A 102 -6.10 -16.10 5.22
CA MET A 102 -6.68 -16.07 6.56
C MET A 102 -5.88 -16.91 7.56
N LYS A 103 -5.44 -18.12 7.15
CA LYS A 103 -4.59 -18.97 8.00
C LYS A 103 -3.22 -18.34 8.26
N THR A 104 -2.59 -17.79 7.22
CA THR A 104 -1.28 -17.13 7.36
C THR A 104 -1.36 -15.88 8.23
N HIS A 105 -2.40 -15.06 8.05
CA HIS A 105 -2.63 -13.87 8.88
C HIS A 105 -2.89 -14.24 10.34
N LYS A 106 -3.69 -15.29 10.58
CA LYS A 106 -3.87 -15.88 11.91
C LYS A 106 -2.51 -16.28 12.52
N GLN A 107 -1.69 -17.03 11.78
CA GLN A 107 -0.36 -17.43 12.27
C GLN A 107 0.53 -16.24 12.63
N TYR A 108 0.51 -15.17 11.84
CA TYR A 108 1.22 -13.93 12.16
C TYR A 108 0.72 -13.30 13.48
N VAL A 109 -0.59 -13.09 13.61
CA VAL A 109 -1.16 -12.46 14.81
C VAL A 109 -0.87 -13.27 16.07
N TYR A 110 -1.06 -14.59 16.05
CA TYR A 110 -0.79 -15.45 17.21
C TYR A 110 0.72 -15.67 17.44
N GLY A 111 1.52 -15.75 16.38
CA GLY A 111 2.97 -15.98 16.45
C GLY A 111 3.77 -14.74 16.84
N SER A 112 3.16 -13.55 16.79
CA SER A 112 3.80 -12.27 17.13
C SER A 112 4.46 -12.26 18.51
N LYS A 113 3.86 -12.90 19.52
CA LYS A 113 4.45 -12.98 20.88
C LYS A 113 5.80 -13.69 20.88
N LEU A 114 5.93 -14.78 20.13
CA LEU A 114 7.18 -15.53 20.03
C LEU A 114 8.22 -14.74 19.22
N MET A 115 7.80 -14.12 18.13
CA MET A 115 8.69 -13.28 17.31
C MET A 115 9.21 -12.07 18.09
N LEU A 116 8.38 -11.46 18.94
CA LEU A 116 8.78 -10.36 19.81
C LEU A 116 9.83 -10.76 20.84
N GLN A 117 9.70 -11.96 21.43
CA GLN A 117 10.70 -12.49 22.36
C GLN A 117 12.05 -12.75 21.70
N GLN A 118 12.06 -13.01 20.39
CA GLN A 118 13.27 -13.28 19.61
C GLN A 118 13.84 -12.01 18.95
N ALA A 119 13.01 -10.99 18.74
CA ALA A 119 13.44 -9.70 18.20
C ALA A 119 14.13 -8.87 19.28
N LEU A 120 15.43 -9.11 19.47
CA LEU A 120 16.28 -8.24 20.28
C LEU A 120 16.48 -6.92 19.55
N LEU A 121 15.69 -5.93 19.92
CA LEU A 121 15.93 -4.54 19.57
C LEU A 121 16.75 -3.90 20.70
N GLN A 122 17.89 -3.31 20.37
CA GLN A 122 18.67 -2.51 21.31
C GLN A 122 18.03 -1.12 21.49
N ASP A 123 18.21 -0.54 22.67
CA ASP A 123 17.82 0.84 22.94
C ASP A 123 18.69 1.79 22.09
N PHE A 124 18.08 2.87 21.61
CA PHE A 124 18.73 3.91 20.83
C PHE A 124 19.43 4.90 21.76
N THR A 125 20.54 4.51 22.37
CA THR A 125 21.35 5.37 23.23
C THR A 125 22.22 6.35 22.41
N ASN A 126 22.96 7.25 23.07
CA ASN A 126 23.82 8.23 22.37
C ASN A 126 24.93 7.58 21.53
N ASP A 127 25.32 6.34 21.85
CA ASP A 127 26.40 5.61 21.18
C ASP A 127 25.91 4.76 19.98
N VAL A 128 24.59 4.70 19.79
CA VAL A 128 23.98 3.92 18.71
C VAL A 128 23.71 4.81 17.51
N HIS A 129 24.13 4.38 16.32
CA HIS A 129 23.89 5.11 15.08
C HIS A 129 22.45 4.92 14.57
N TRP A 130 21.84 6.03 14.14
CA TRP A 130 20.47 6.03 13.61
C TRP A 130 20.33 5.11 12.39
N GLU A 131 21.32 5.08 11.51
CA GLU A 131 21.29 4.31 10.26
C GLU A 131 21.20 2.80 10.50
N ASP A 132 21.71 2.31 11.63
CA ASP A 132 21.62 0.92 12.06
C ASP A 132 20.36 0.66 12.87
N TRP A 133 19.99 1.60 13.74
CA TRP A 133 18.86 1.46 14.65
C TRP A 133 17.50 1.61 13.94
N CYS A 134 17.34 2.58 13.04
CA CYS A 134 16.06 2.85 12.38
C CYS A 134 15.53 1.63 11.57
N PRO A 135 16.35 0.92 10.76
CA PRO A 135 15.91 -0.31 10.09
C PRO A 135 15.52 -1.42 11.06
N THR A 136 16.26 -1.60 12.16
CA THR A 136 15.96 -2.63 13.16
C THR A 136 14.68 -2.31 13.93
N PHE A 137 14.43 -1.03 14.27
CA PHE A 137 13.17 -0.57 14.84
C PHE A 137 11.98 -0.80 13.90
N LYS A 138 12.12 -0.47 12.60
CA LYS A 138 11.07 -0.74 11.60
C LYS A 138 10.75 -2.24 11.49
N ASN A 139 11.77 -3.10 11.52
CA ASN A 139 11.61 -4.55 11.51
C ASN A 139 10.97 -5.06 12.81
N TYR A 140 11.33 -4.49 13.96
CA TYR A 140 10.68 -4.77 15.24
C TYR A 140 9.18 -4.43 15.18
N LEU A 141 8.81 -3.23 14.73
CA LEU A 141 7.41 -2.84 14.56
C LEU A 141 6.64 -3.76 13.60
N ARG A 142 7.30 -4.30 12.58
CA ARG A 142 6.71 -5.26 11.64
C ARG A 142 6.32 -6.57 12.32
N THR A 143 6.98 -6.98 13.41
CA THR A 143 6.61 -8.19 14.16
C THR A 143 5.33 -8.01 14.99
N ILE A 144 4.92 -6.76 15.23
CA ILE A 144 3.79 -6.43 16.10
C ILE A 144 2.53 -6.20 15.27
N PRO A 145 1.47 -7.02 15.44
CA PRO A 145 0.17 -6.73 14.84
C PRO A 145 -0.46 -5.51 15.54
N GLY A 146 -0.94 -4.57 14.73
CA GLY A 146 -1.84 -3.49 15.13
C GLY A 146 -3.27 -3.97 15.34
N ARG A 147 -4.19 -3.04 15.58
CA ARG A 147 -5.60 -3.30 15.92
C ARG A 147 -6.31 -4.23 14.94
N ASP A 148 -6.04 -4.02 13.66
CA ASP A 148 -6.66 -4.73 12.54
C ASP A 148 -5.76 -5.86 12.00
N GLY A 149 -4.67 -6.17 12.72
CA GLY A 149 -3.67 -7.16 12.32
C GLY A 149 -2.74 -6.69 11.20
N VAL A 150 -2.74 -5.40 10.86
CA VAL A 150 -1.71 -4.77 10.03
C VAL A 150 -0.43 -4.59 10.88
N PRO A 151 0.76 -4.93 10.39
CA PRO A 151 2.00 -4.69 11.14
C PRO A 151 2.21 -3.22 11.49
N LEU A 152 2.56 -2.89 12.74
CA LEU A 152 2.70 -1.50 13.22
C LEU A 152 3.71 -0.65 12.43
N SER A 153 4.61 -1.29 11.66
CA SER A 153 5.54 -0.59 10.78
C SER A 153 4.85 0.32 9.74
N TYR A 154 3.55 0.12 9.47
CA TYR A 154 2.79 1.04 8.62
C TYR A 154 2.70 2.46 9.19
N ILE A 155 2.73 2.64 10.51
CA ILE A 155 2.70 3.97 11.15
C ILE A 155 3.93 4.81 10.79
N VAL A 156 5.07 4.16 10.59
CA VAL A 156 6.36 4.80 10.30
C VAL A 156 6.74 4.73 8.81
N ARG A 157 5.81 4.31 7.94
CA ARG A 157 6.05 4.27 6.48
C ARG A 157 6.29 5.68 5.93
N MET A 158 7.17 5.83 4.94
CA MET A 158 7.50 7.16 4.42
C MET A 158 6.32 7.83 3.70
N ASN A 159 5.61 7.08 2.86
CA ASN A 159 4.53 7.63 2.05
C ASN A 159 3.22 7.74 2.84
N ASP A 160 2.59 8.91 2.86
CA ASP A 160 1.26 9.10 3.45
C ASP A 160 0.16 8.45 2.60
N ALA A 161 0.36 8.42 1.27
CA ALA A 161 -0.56 7.74 0.37
C ALA A 161 -0.25 6.23 0.28
N GLY A 162 -1.31 5.42 0.17
CA GLY A 162 -1.17 4.01 -0.15
C GLY A 162 -0.59 3.80 -1.55
N MET A 163 0.47 3.00 -1.68
CA MET A 163 1.09 2.70 -2.98
C MET A 163 0.70 1.29 -3.44
N LEU A 164 0.14 1.18 -4.65
CA LEU A 164 -0.20 -0.10 -5.29
C LEU A 164 1.05 -0.84 -5.76
N THR A 165 1.84 -1.30 -4.80
CA THR A 165 3.00 -2.13 -5.06
C THR A 165 2.59 -3.59 -4.97
N LEU A 166 2.85 -4.36 -6.02
CA LEU A 166 2.64 -5.80 -5.98
C LEU A 166 3.77 -6.43 -5.16
N HIS A 167 3.51 -6.73 -3.89
CA HIS A 167 4.45 -7.46 -3.04
C HIS A 167 4.18 -8.97 -3.09
N LYS A 168 5.26 -9.78 -3.03
CA LYS A 168 5.14 -11.24 -2.86
C LYS A 168 4.48 -11.61 -1.53
N ASP A 169 4.67 -10.77 -0.51
CA ASP A 169 4.07 -10.90 0.80
C ASP A 169 2.84 -9.98 0.97
N PHE A 170 1.75 -10.55 1.48
CA PHE A 170 0.51 -9.79 1.69
C PHE A 170 0.63 -8.84 2.89
N LEU A 171 1.49 -9.12 3.88
CA LEU A 171 1.70 -8.20 5.01
C LEU A 171 2.36 -6.90 4.54
N GLU A 172 3.33 -6.96 3.63
CA GLU A 172 3.89 -5.78 2.96
C GLU A 172 2.82 -5.00 2.19
N THR A 173 1.89 -5.70 1.53
CA THR A 173 0.77 -5.04 0.87
C THR A 173 -0.09 -4.26 1.86
N TYR A 174 -0.35 -4.82 3.05
CA TYR A 174 -1.08 -4.09 4.10
C TYR A 174 -0.30 -2.89 4.61
N VAL A 175 0.98 -3.06 4.95
CA VAL A 175 1.82 -1.96 5.43
C VAL A 175 1.84 -0.80 4.43
N ASN A 176 1.93 -1.09 3.14
CA ASN A 176 2.01 -0.05 2.11
C ASN A 176 0.67 0.61 1.79
N MET A 177 -0.45 -0.06 2.02
CA MET A 177 -1.79 0.43 1.68
C MET A 177 -2.60 0.93 2.87
N ALA A 178 -2.21 0.58 4.10
CA ALA A 178 -2.99 0.88 5.28
C ALA A 178 -3.15 2.40 5.47
N PRO A 179 -4.39 2.86 5.69
CA PRO A 179 -4.66 4.29 5.83
C PRO A 179 -4.06 4.85 7.11
N HIS A 180 -3.56 6.08 7.05
CA HIS A 180 -3.15 6.85 8.24
C HIS A 180 -4.32 7.65 8.82
N VAL A 181 -5.50 7.04 8.86
CA VAL A 181 -6.73 7.63 9.39
C VAL A 181 -7.61 6.54 10.02
N GLY A 182 -8.59 6.95 10.83
CA GLY A 182 -9.56 6.05 11.44
C GLY A 182 -9.13 5.49 12.80
N LYS A 183 -10.02 4.71 13.41
CA LYS A 183 -9.87 4.23 14.80
C LYS A 183 -8.65 3.32 14.99
N ALA A 184 -8.42 2.40 14.05
CA ALA A 184 -7.26 1.50 14.08
C ALA A 184 -5.95 2.31 14.02
N TYR A 185 -5.87 3.29 13.12
CA TYR A 185 -4.71 4.20 13.03
C TYR A 185 -4.47 4.94 14.34
N VAL A 186 -5.49 5.55 14.94
CA VAL A 186 -5.32 6.30 16.21
C VAL A 186 -4.77 5.40 17.33
N MET A 187 -5.29 4.18 17.47
CA MET A 187 -4.82 3.23 18.49
C MET A 187 -3.37 2.77 18.22
N ASP A 188 -3.08 2.40 16.98
CA ASP A 188 -1.76 1.92 16.59
C ASP A 188 -0.71 3.03 16.67
N ASN A 189 -1.09 4.26 16.30
CA ASN A 189 -0.22 5.44 16.36
C ASN A 189 0.19 5.76 17.81
N ALA A 190 -0.76 5.71 18.75
CA ALA A 190 -0.48 5.87 20.17
C ALA A 190 0.42 4.75 20.71
N LYS A 191 0.20 3.50 20.26
CA LYS A 191 1.05 2.36 20.63
C LYS A 191 2.49 2.52 20.13
N VAL A 192 2.67 2.97 18.89
CA VAL A 192 4.00 3.26 18.33
C VAL A 192 4.69 4.37 19.11
N LEU A 193 3.95 5.38 19.59
CA LEU A 193 4.55 6.43 20.42
C LEU A 193 5.12 5.88 21.73
N VAL A 194 4.37 5.02 22.42
CA VAL A 194 4.82 4.38 23.66
C VAL A 194 6.07 3.54 23.40
N LEU A 195 6.06 2.73 22.34
CA LEU A 195 7.22 1.93 21.97
C LEU A 195 8.44 2.81 21.67
N LEU A 196 8.27 3.83 20.84
CA LEU A 196 9.34 4.76 20.48
C LEU A 196 9.94 5.41 21.73
N SER A 197 9.09 5.92 22.63
CA SER A 197 9.52 6.58 23.86
C SER A 197 10.33 5.64 24.76
N ASN A 198 9.96 4.36 24.84
CA ASN A 198 10.68 3.38 25.64
C ASN A 198 12.07 3.05 25.07
N PHE A 199 12.20 2.99 23.74
CA PHE A 199 13.46 2.61 23.10
C PHE A 199 14.45 3.76 22.93
N ILE A 200 14.07 5.02 23.15
CA ILE A 200 15.01 6.15 23.07
C ILE A 200 15.59 6.57 24.43
N VAL A 201 15.21 5.87 25.52
CA VAL A 201 15.63 6.23 26.87
C VAL A 201 17.16 6.28 26.95
N GLY A 202 17.69 7.38 27.47
CA GLY A 202 19.13 7.61 27.59
C GLY A 202 19.77 8.30 26.39
N ASN A 203 19.02 8.58 25.33
CA ASN A 203 19.44 9.46 24.24
C ASN A 203 18.87 10.86 24.40
N THR A 204 19.66 11.70 25.04
CA THR A 204 19.29 13.07 25.42
C THR A 204 18.81 13.90 24.23
N LYS A 205 19.38 13.69 23.04
CA LYS A 205 18.97 14.41 21.82
C LYS A 205 17.61 13.93 21.33
N ALA A 206 17.40 12.62 21.22
CA ALA A 206 16.13 12.04 20.80
C ALA A 206 14.99 12.39 21.77
N GLU A 207 15.26 12.32 23.08
CA GLU A 207 14.30 12.70 24.13
C GLU A 207 13.92 14.19 24.03
N ALA A 208 14.90 15.09 23.85
CA ALA A 208 14.64 16.52 23.71
C ALA A 208 13.78 16.84 22.47
N ILE A 209 14.02 16.16 21.34
CA ILE A 209 13.21 16.30 20.13
C ILE A 209 11.75 15.90 20.41
N LEU A 210 11.53 14.77 21.06
CA LEU A 210 10.16 14.31 21.35
C LEU A 210 9.44 15.22 22.36
N GLN A 211 10.15 15.73 23.37
CA GLN A 211 9.58 16.67 24.35
C GLN A 211 9.12 17.98 23.71
N ALA A 212 9.82 18.46 22.67
CA ALA A 212 9.52 19.73 22.01
C ALA A 212 8.20 19.75 21.21
N ILE A 213 7.71 18.59 20.74
CA ILE A 213 6.63 18.51 19.74
C ILE A 213 5.24 18.36 20.37
N ASN A 214 5.13 18.21 21.69
CA ASN A 214 3.86 18.02 22.40
C ASN A 214 2.96 16.94 21.76
N ILE A 215 3.56 15.77 21.54
CA ILE A 215 3.04 14.59 20.86
C ILE A 215 1.98 13.84 21.71
N ALA A 216 0.77 14.39 21.84
CA ALA A 216 -0.32 13.67 22.50
C ALA A 216 -0.81 12.49 21.62
N GLY A 217 -0.18 11.32 21.78
CA GLY A 217 -0.58 10.07 21.11
C GLY A 217 -0.18 9.95 19.63
N ASN A 218 0.71 10.81 19.13
CA ASN A 218 1.12 10.83 17.72
C ASN A 218 2.50 10.20 17.48
N GLY A 219 2.57 8.86 17.39
CA GLY A 219 3.81 8.12 17.16
C GLY A 219 4.44 8.34 15.78
N ARG A 220 3.63 8.59 14.75
CA ARG A 220 4.07 8.89 13.39
C ARG A 220 4.83 10.21 13.35
N GLU A 221 4.27 11.25 13.94
CA GLU A 221 4.90 12.57 14.00
C GLU A 221 6.19 12.53 14.83
N ALA A 222 6.16 11.86 15.98
CA ALA A 222 7.35 11.60 16.80
C ALA A 222 8.47 10.90 15.99
N PHE A 223 8.13 9.82 15.29
CA PHE A 223 9.10 9.11 14.46
C PHE A 223 9.62 9.96 13.30
N ASN A 224 8.74 10.71 12.63
CA ASN A 224 9.12 11.60 11.54
C ASN A 224 10.04 12.71 12.00
N ALA A 225 9.85 13.26 13.20
CA ALA A 225 10.74 14.29 13.74
C ALA A 225 12.14 13.77 14.02
N LEU A 226 12.25 12.58 14.64
CA LEU A 226 13.55 11.92 14.81
C LEU A 226 14.19 11.65 13.45
N ARG A 227 13.41 11.13 12.50
CA ARG A 227 13.87 10.88 11.14
C ARG A 227 14.40 12.15 10.48
N THR A 228 13.67 13.25 10.53
CA THR A 228 14.10 14.55 9.98
C THR A 228 15.37 15.05 10.66
N HIS A 229 15.55 14.84 11.95
CA HIS A 229 16.76 15.26 12.65
C HIS A 229 17.99 14.44 12.26
N TYR A 230 17.88 13.10 12.24
CA TYR A 230 19.01 12.21 12.01
C TYR A 230 19.29 11.92 10.53
N GLU A 231 18.28 11.99 9.65
CA GLU A 231 18.42 11.84 8.20
C GLU A 231 18.49 13.20 7.47
N GLY A 232 18.23 14.31 8.18
CA GLY A 232 18.16 15.68 7.66
C GLY A 232 16.81 16.05 7.03
N GLU A 233 16.56 17.36 6.86
CA GLU A 233 15.38 17.89 6.13
C GLU A 233 15.42 17.63 4.60
N GLY A 234 16.49 17.00 4.11
CA GLY A 234 16.81 16.85 2.69
C GLY A 234 16.38 15.53 2.03
N ILE A 235 15.91 14.52 2.77
CA ILE A 235 15.27 13.36 2.13
C ILE A 235 13.79 13.70 1.88
N GLN A 236 13.58 14.65 0.97
CA GLN A 236 12.41 14.59 0.10
C GLN A 236 12.28 13.17 -0.43
N PRO A 237 11.05 12.65 -0.63
CA PRO A 237 10.83 11.25 -0.96
C PRO A 237 11.82 10.88 -2.06
N LYS A 238 12.70 9.91 -1.78
CA LYS A 238 13.44 9.24 -2.82
C LYS A 238 12.36 8.51 -3.61
N MET A 239 11.73 9.26 -4.51
CA MET A 239 10.80 8.79 -5.51
C MET A 239 11.47 7.54 -6.03
N ASN A 240 10.84 6.39 -5.77
CA ASN A 240 11.41 5.12 -6.13
C ASN A 240 11.42 5.11 -7.65
N TRP A 241 12.51 5.63 -8.22
CA TRP A 241 12.61 6.01 -9.62
C TRP A 241 12.34 4.79 -10.49
N SER A 242 12.82 3.63 -10.04
CA SER A 242 12.52 2.34 -10.64
C SER A 242 11.02 2.04 -10.69
N MET A 243 10.28 2.29 -9.60
CA MET A 243 8.85 2.00 -9.55
C MET A 243 8.01 3.03 -10.29
N PHE A 244 8.39 4.31 -10.22
CA PHE A 244 7.81 5.35 -11.07
C PHE A 244 7.99 5.03 -12.55
N GLU A 245 9.20 4.65 -12.95
CA GLU A 245 9.53 4.26 -14.33
C GLU A 245 8.75 3.01 -14.76
N GLN A 246 8.58 2.02 -13.89
CA GLN A 246 7.72 0.86 -14.16
C GLN A 246 6.25 1.26 -14.33
N MET A 247 5.73 2.14 -13.48
CA MET A 247 4.35 2.64 -13.59
C MET A 247 4.14 3.44 -14.88
N LEU A 248 5.10 4.28 -15.25
CA LEU A 248 5.12 5.02 -16.51
C LEU A 248 5.15 4.09 -17.72
N LYS A 249 6.07 3.11 -17.73
CA LYS A 249 6.16 2.10 -18.79
C LYS A 249 4.86 1.32 -18.95
N LYS A 250 4.22 0.95 -17.83
CA LYS A 250 2.94 0.23 -17.84
C LYS A 250 1.78 1.11 -18.33
N ALA A 251 1.71 2.36 -17.87
CA ALA A 251 0.70 3.33 -18.32
C ALA A 251 0.86 3.59 -19.82
N TYR A 252 2.09 3.82 -20.28
CA TYR A 252 2.41 4.00 -21.69
C TYR A 252 2.04 2.77 -22.53
N ALA A 253 2.43 1.56 -22.11
CA ALA A 253 2.04 0.33 -22.80
C ALA A 253 0.52 0.11 -22.83
N THR A 254 -0.20 0.60 -21.82
CA THR A 254 -1.67 0.54 -21.78
C THR A 254 -2.27 1.54 -22.77
N CYS A 255 -1.75 2.77 -22.81
CA CYS A 255 -2.14 3.79 -23.79
C CYS A 255 -1.81 3.35 -25.23
N ASP A 256 -0.62 2.79 -25.45
CA ASP A 256 -0.12 2.28 -26.74
C ASP A 256 -0.99 1.12 -27.26
N LYS A 257 -1.40 0.22 -26.35
CA LYS A 257 -2.35 -0.85 -26.66
C LYS A 257 -3.75 -0.35 -26.98
N HIS A 258 -4.16 0.79 -26.41
CA HIS A 258 -5.48 1.39 -26.65
C HIS A 258 -5.54 2.30 -27.88
N GLN A 259 -4.42 2.90 -28.29
CA GLN A 259 -4.40 3.89 -29.39
C GLN A 259 -4.18 3.28 -30.76
N GLY A 260 -3.86 1.99 -30.86
CA GLY A 260 -3.48 1.40 -32.15
C GLY A 260 -2.15 1.98 -32.64
N ARG A 261 -1.39 1.19 -33.39
CA ARG A 261 -0.02 1.56 -33.77
C ARG A 261 -0.03 2.72 -34.76
N GLU A 262 0.13 3.94 -34.28
CA GLU A 262 0.81 5.01 -35.02
C GLU A 262 2.21 5.18 -34.43
N VAL A 263 3.23 4.80 -35.19
CA VAL A 263 4.63 5.00 -34.80
C VAL A 263 4.94 6.49 -34.95
N HIS A 264 4.71 7.24 -33.87
CA HIS A 264 5.12 8.63 -33.79
C HIS A 264 6.63 8.72 -33.52
N SER A 265 7.30 9.67 -34.17
CA SER A 265 8.67 10.05 -33.79
C SER A 265 8.68 10.57 -32.34
N ASP A 266 9.81 10.50 -31.65
CA ASP A 266 9.90 10.92 -30.25
C ASP A 266 9.54 12.41 -30.07
N ALA A 267 9.81 13.24 -31.08
CA ALA A 267 9.34 14.62 -31.14
C ALA A 267 7.80 14.75 -31.19
N MET A 268 7.12 13.89 -31.95
CA MET A 268 5.64 13.87 -31.99
C MET A 268 5.03 13.35 -30.67
N LYS A 269 5.66 12.35 -30.04
CA LYS A 269 5.23 11.86 -28.72
C LYS A 269 5.33 12.96 -27.66
N LEU A 270 6.44 13.72 -27.67
CA LEU A 270 6.67 14.82 -26.73
C LEU A 270 5.61 15.92 -26.89
N ARG A 271 5.34 16.37 -28.13
CA ARG A 271 4.30 17.37 -28.43
C ARG A 271 2.89 16.89 -28.07
N SER A 272 2.59 15.61 -28.33
CA SER A 272 1.30 15.01 -27.95
C SER A 272 1.10 14.95 -26.44
N LEU A 273 2.17 14.65 -25.68
CA LEU A 273 2.16 14.69 -24.22
C LEU A 273 1.99 16.12 -23.68
N GLN A 274 2.72 17.10 -24.21
CA GLN A 274 2.59 18.51 -23.83
C GLN A 274 1.18 19.07 -24.07
N ASN A 275 0.51 18.65 -25.16
CA ASN A 275 -0.86 19.05 -25.45
C ASN A 275 -1.89 18.47 -24.48
N LYS A 276 -1.59 17.34 -23.83
CA LYS A 276 -2.46 16.70 -22.84
C LYS A 276 -2.25 17.21 -21.41
N VAL A 277 -1.20 18.00 -21.17
CA VAL A 277 -0.99 18.70 -19.90
C VAL A 277 -1.88 19.96 -19.87
N THR A 278 -3.07 19.84 -19.30
CA THR A 278 -4.05 20.94 -19.16
C THR A 278 -4.12 21.52 -17.75
N ALA A 279 -3.37 20.95 -16.79
CA ALA A 279 -3.40 21.40 -15.40
C ALA A 279 -2.78 22.81 -15.25
N PRO A 280 -3.48 23.80 -14.64
CA PRO A 280 -3.01 25.18 -14.59
C PRO A 280 -1.65 25.36 -13.90
N PHE A 281 -1.38 24.57 -12.86
CA PHE A 281 -0.11 24.65 -12.11
C PHE A 281 1.10 24.08 -12.87
N LEU A 282 0.89 23.40 -14.00
CA LEU A 282 1.96 22.83 -14.83
C LEU A 282 2.31 23.69 -16.06
N GLN A 283 1.61 24.81 -16.27
CA GLN A 283 1.84 25.68 -17.44
C GLN A 283 3.25 26.30 -17.48
N LEU A 284 3.80 26.69 -16.32
CA LEU A 284 5.16 27.21 -16.22
C LEU A 284 6.22 26.18 -16.67
N ASN A 285 6.06 24.92 -16.25
CA ASN A 285 6.95 23.83 -16.66
C ASN A 285 6.78 23.51 -18.15
N LYS A 286 5.55 23.62 -18.68
CA LYS A 286 5.29 23.44 -20.11
C LYS A 286 6.04 24.46 -20.96
N MET A 287 6.00 25.74 -20.58
CA MET A 287 6.72 26.81 -21.30
C MET A 287 8.24 26.62 -21.27
N ALA A 288 8.81 26.19 -20.15
CA ALA A 288 10.26 25.93 -20.05
C ALA A 288 10.72 24.80 -20.98
N ILE A 289 9.93 23.73 -21.08
CA ILE A 289 10.22 22.61 -21.98
C ILE A 289 10.08 23.04 -23.45
N ASP A 290 9.11 23.90 -23.79
CA ASP A 290 8.95 24.40 -25.17
C ASP A 290 10.17 25.19 -25.63
N THR A 291 10.75 26.04 -24.76
CA THR A 291 11.99 26.78 -25.08
C THR A 291 13.17 25.85 -25.34
N GLU A 292 13.34 24.82 -24.49
CA GLU A 292 14.47 23.89 -24.60
C GLU A 292 14.35 22.98 -25.84
N VAL A 293 13.12 22.65 -26.26
CA VAL A 293 12.84 21.88 -27.49
C VAL A 293 13.13 22.69 -28.75
N ASP A 294 12.83 23.99 -28.75
CA ASP A 294 13.13 24.88 -29.88
C ASP A 294 14.65 25.11 -30.02
N ASP A 295 15.36 25.33 -28.92
CA ASP A 295 16.83 25.47 -28.90
C ASP A 295 17.54 24.22 -29.45
N PHE A 296 17.00 23.02 -29.16
CA PHE A 296 17.52 21.77 -29.69
C PHE A 296 17.26 21.60 -31.19
N HIS A 297 16.16 22.17 -31.71
CA HIS A 297 15.84 22.13 -33.14
C HIS A 297 16.75 23.08 -33.94
N ASP A 298 16.99 24.29 -33.43
CA ASP A 298 17.88 25.29 -34.06
C ASP A 298 19.35 24.86 -34.08
N SER A 299 19.76 24.05 -33.10
CA SER A 299 21.09 23.45 -33.04
C SER A 299 21.35 22.42 -34.15
N ILE A 300 20.28 21.78 -34.66
CA ILE A 300 20.36 20.75 -35.71
C ILE A 300 20.30 21.38 -37.11
N THR A 301 19.63 22.52 -37.28
CA THR A 301 19.44 23.19 -38.59
C THR A 301 20.56 24.16 -38.97
N ASN A 302 21.40 24.62 -38.03
CA ASN A 302 22.45 25.63 -38.27
C ASN A 302 23.88 25.07 -38.44
N LEU A 303 24.06 23.80 -38.82
CA LEU A 303 25.38 23.30 -39.21
C LEU A 303 25.76 23.81 -40.62
N PRO A 304 26.89 24.53 -40.79
CA PRO A 304 27.30 25.02 -42.10
C PRO A 304 27.70 23.86 -43.03
N ASN A 305 27.15 23.88 -44.25
CA ASN A 305 27.41 22.94 -45.34
C ASN A 305 28.91 22.84 -45.65
N CYS A 306 29.57 21.76 -45.21
CA CYS A 306 30.90 21.37 -45.68
C CYS A 306 30.76 20.55 -46.96
N SER A 307 30.60 21.21 -48.10
CA SER A 307 30.75 20.59 -49.42
C SER A 307 32.21 20.68 -49.89
N GLU A 308 32.70 19.55 -50.41
CA GLU A 308 33.88 19.38 -51.28
C GLU A 308 35.27 19.28 -50.62
N ARG A 309 35.71 18.03 -50.35
CA ARG A 309 37.12 17.65 -50.55
C ARG A 309 37.25 16.83 -51.83
N LYS A 310 37.77 17.47 -52.89
CA LYS A 310 38.30 16.80 -54.07
C LYS A 310 39.51 15.95 -53.67
N VAL A 311 39.50 14.69 -54.09
CA VAL A 311 40.64 13.77 -54.02
C VAL A 311 41.40 13.84 -55.35
N SER A 312 42.73 14.01 -55.30
CA SER A 312 43.66 13.64 -56.39
C SER A 312 45.13 13.64 -55.91
N PRO A 313 46.05 12.95 -56.61
CA PRO A 313 46.99 12.00 -56.00
C PRO A 313 48.50 12.33 -56.17
N GLY A 314 49.34 11.61 -55.40
CA GLY A 314 50.64 11.07 -55.88
C GLY A 314 51.92 11.93 -55.86
N ASN A 315 52.91 11.44 -55.08
CA ASN A 315 54.38 11.44 -55.30
C ASN A 315 55.18 12.75 -55.49
N GLN A 316 56.15 13.02 -54.59
CA GLN A 316 57.62 12.95 -54.83
C GLN A 316 58.44 13.60 -53.69
N GLN A 317 59.61 13.01 -53.43
CA GLN A 317 60.64 13.37 -52.44
C GLN A 317 61.33 14.73 -52.73
N CYS A 318 61.86 15.40 -51.68
CA CYS A 318 63.27 15.82 -51.65
C CYS A 318 63.73 16.29 -50.25
N ASN A 319 64.97 15.92 -49.94
CA ASN A 319 65.74 16.17 -48.72
C ASN A 319 65.99 17.65 -48.42
N ARG A 320 66.16 17.96 -47.12
CA ARG A 320 67.40 18.51 -46.55
C ARG A 320 67.52 18.13 -45.09
#